data_AF-A0A1D8QXW4-F1
#
_entry.id   AF-A0A1D8QXW4-F1
#
_cell.length_a   1.000
_cell.length_b   1.000
_cell.length_c   1.000
_cell.angle_alpha   90.00
_cell.angle_beta   90.00
_cell.angle_gamma   90.00
#
_symmetry.space_group_name_H-M   'P 1'
#
loop_
_entity.id
_entity.type
_entity.pdbx_description
1 polymer ?
#
loop_
_entity_poly.entity_id
_entity_poly.type
_entity_poly.pdbx_seq_one_letter_code
_entity_poly.pdbx_strand_id
1 'polypeptide(L)'
;MTNTNWPDPTLPGYPSWPEYYGEHVLIERRTGNKVPGIWNSPYAEWILPNGSFKAKNAANYYIYSHCACLGPSPISPRMSEILASERERAAKAATEVRDTYYAQREEAKSDDERIYADERMRAAQECAEAIRNLGATP
;
A
#
# COMPACT_ATOMS: atom_id res chain seq x y z
N MET A 1 4.79 -16.07 12.59
CA MET A 1 5.83 -15.28 11.88
C MET A 1 5.31 -13.87 11.80
N THR A 2 6.06 -12.89 12.31
CA THR A 2 5.63 -11.48 12.39
C THR A 2 5.44 -10.92 10.99
N ASN A 3 4.19 -10.87 10.57
CA ASN A 3 3.73 -10.62 9.20
C ASN A 3 3.55 -9.12 8.94
N THR A 4 4.45 -8.29 9.46
CA THR A 4 4.37 -6.84 9.32
C THR A 4 5.26 -6.44 8.15
N ASN A 5 4.73 -6.59 6.94
CA ASN A 5 5.36 -6.19 5.66
C ASN A 5 5.33 -4.67 5.41
N TRP A 6 5.00 -3.89 6.43
CA TRP A 6 5.20 -2.46 6.43
C TRP A 6 6.70 -2.17 6.55
N PRO A 7 7.24 -1.05 6.00
CA PRO A 7 8.52 -0.56 6.49
C PRO A 7 8.41 -0.49 8.00
N ASP A 8 9.31 -1.18 8.69
CA ASP A 8 9.30 -1.19 10.14
C ASP A 8 9.39 0.28 10.61
N PRO A 9 8.28 0.85 11.13
CA PRO A 9 8.27 2.26 11.49
C PRO A 9 9.21 2.54 12.67
N THR A 10 9.75 1.48 13.29
CA THR A 10 10.69 1.56 14.39
C THR A 10 12.14 1.68 13.95
N LEU A 11 12.48 1.55 12.65
CA LEU A 11 13.85 1.73 12.13
C LEU A 11 14.13 3.22 11.87
N PRO A 12 14.74 3.94 12.82
CA PRO A 12 14.87 5.38 12.73
C PRO A 12 15.89 5.72 11.64
N GLY A 13 15.54 6.66 10.76
CA GLY A 13 16.45 7.16 9.72
C GLY A 13 16.54 6.31 8.46
N TYR A 14 15.67 5.32 8.26
CA TYR A 14 15.47 4.65 6.97
C TYR A 14 14.30 5.29 6.20
N PRO A 15 14.29 5.28 4.86
CA PRO A 15 13.10 5.64 4.09
C PRO A 15 12.03 4.55 4.23
N SER A 16 10.81 4.84 3.78
CA SER A 16 9.72 3.87 3.71
C SER A 16 9.99 2.67 2.79
N TRP A 17 10.99 2.74 1.91
CA TRP A 17 11.40 1.63 1.05
C TRP A 17 12.93 1.57 0.97
N PRO A 18 13.60 1.04 2.01
CA PRO A 18 15.06 1.04 2.10
C PRO A 18 15.75 0.16 1.06
N GLU A 19 15.02 -0.70 0.37
CA GLU A 19 15.54 -1.55 -0.69
C GLU A 19 15.76 -0.82 -2.03
N TYR A 20 15.10 0.33 -2.29
CA TYR A 20 15.17 1.05 -3.56
C TYR A 20 16.01 2.32 -3.46
N TYR A 21 16.88 2.54 -4.45
CA TYR A 21 17.51 3.84 -4.65
C TYR A 21 16.48 4.89 -5.10
N GLY A 22 16.55 6.08 -4.53
CA GLY A 22 15.62 7.15 -4.88
C GLY A 22 16.01 8.51 -4.31
N GLU A 23 15.38 9.55 -4.86
CA GLU A 23 15.40 10.90 -4.31
C GLU A 23 14.27 11.06 -3.30
N HIS A 24 14.62 11.54 -2.12
CA HIS A 24 13.70 11.75 -1.01
C HIS A 24 13.84 13.16 -0.45
N VAL A 25 12.84 13.55 0.32
CA VAL A 25 12.88 14.76 1.13
C VAL A 25 12.92 14.35 2.59
N LEU A 26 13.93 14.86 3.28
CA LEU A 26 14.09 14.80 4.71
C LEU A 26 13.73 16.15 5.33
N ILE A 27 13.40 16.18 6.62
CA ILE A 27 13.20 17.40 7.40
C ILE A 27 14.30 17.45 8.45
N GLU A 28 15.14 18.49 8.43
CA GLU A 28 16.15 18.71 9.47
C GLU A 28 15.46 19.01 10.81
N ARG A 29 15.76 18.22 11.85
CA ARG A 29 15.13 18.33 13.17
C ARG A 29 15.35 19.67 13.84
N ARG A 30 16.54 20.27 13.63
CA ARG A 30 16.93 21.52 14.28
C ARG A 30 16.21 22.74 13.69
N THR A 31 16.04 22.77 12.37
CA THR A 31 15.56 23.95 11.65
C THR A 31 14.15 23.78 11.08
N GLY A 32 13.67 22.54 10.96
CA GLY A 32 12.43 22.21 10.23
C GLY A 32 12.56 22.28 8.71
N ASN A 33 13.76 22.57 8.18
CA ASN A 33 13.95 22.74 6.75
C ASN A 33 13.87 21.42 6.00
N LYS A 34 13.23 21.45 4.83
CA LYS A 34 13.23 20.32 3.89
C LYS A 34 14.58 20.24 3.18
N VAL A 35 15.21 19.08 3.24
CA VAL A 35 16.51 18.80 2.64
C VAL A 35 16.34 17.64 1.65
N PRO A 36 16.72 17.82 0.37
CA PRO A 36 16.74 16.71 -0.57
C PRO A 36 17.84 15.72 -0.17
N GLY A 37 17.56 14.43 -0.26
CA GLY A 37 18.51 13.37 0.06
C GLY A 37 18.33 12.17 -0.84
N ILE A 38 19.43 11.60 -1.27
CA ILE A 38 19.43 10.39 -2.07
C ILE A 38 19.66 9.21 -1.14
N TRP A 39 18.80 8.20 -1.21
CA TRP A 39 18.98 6.97 -0.45
C TRP A 39 19.82 5.96 -1.22
N ASN A 40 20.91 5.51 -0.61
CA ASN A 40 21.81 4.50 -1.14
C ASN A 40 21.62 3.17 -0.41
N SER A 41 20.68 2.36 -0.93
CA SER A 41 20.25 1.07 -0.38
C SER A 41 21.40 0.10 -0.02
N PRO A 42 22.35 -0.22 -0.94
CA PRO A 42 23.45 -1.15 -0.65
C PRO A 42 24.31 -0.78 0.58
N TYR A 43 24.39 0.50 0.92
CA TYR A 43 25.24 1.00 2.00
C TYR A 43 24.45 1.55 3.19
N ALA A 44 23.11 1.45 3.15
CA ALA A 44 22.17 2.01 4.12
C ALA A 44 22.52 3.46 4.51
N GLU A 45 22.67 4.31 3.50
CA GLU A 45 23.26 5.64 3.63
C GLU A 45 22.46 6.70 2.89
N TRP A 46 22.31 7.87 3.54
CA TRP A 46 21.80 9.08 2.93
C TRP A 46 22.93 9.89 2.34
N ILE A 47 22.81 10.25 1.06
CA ILE A 47 23.68 11.22 0.40
C ILE A 47 22.92 12.54 0.40
N LEU A 48 23.42 13.50 1.18
CA LEU A 48 22.83 14.83 1.40
C LEU A 48 23.76 15.91 0.83
N PRO A 49 23.26 17.16 0.64
CA PRO A 49 24.10 18.27 0.17
C PRO A 49 25.33 18.55 1.03
N ASN A 50 25.27 18.20 2.32
CA ASN A 50 26.33 18.41 3.31
C ASN A 50 27.18 17.17 3.59
N GLY A 51 27.07 16.11 2.77
CA GLY A 51 27.84 14.88 2.90
C GLY A 51 26.94 13.65 3.04
N SER A 52 27.54 12.53 3.43
CA SER A 52 26.82 11.26 3.55
C SER A 52 26.70 10.80 5.00
N PHE A 53 25.55 10.21 5.33
CA PHE A 53 25.23 9.74 6.68
C PHE A 53 24.65 8.33 6.64
N LYS A 54 25.23 7.42 7.41
CA LYS A 54 24.56 6.13 7.70
C LYS A 54 23.18 6.39 8.30
N ALA A 55 22.18 5.59 7.92
CA ALA A 55 20.78 5.75 8.34
C ALA A 55 20.61 5.98 9.86
N LYS A 56 21.29 5.14 10.66
CA LYS A 56 21.31 5.25 12.13
C LYS A 56 21.75 6.63 12.66
N ASN A 57 22.68 7.28 11.96
CA ASN A 57 23.18 8.60 12.34
C ASN A 57 22.28 9.70 11.79
N ALA A 58 21.74 9.52 10.58
CA ALA A 58 20.81 10.45 9.97
C ALA A 58 19.54 10.63 10.82
N ALA A 59 19.07 9.59 11.49
CA ALA A 59 17.91 9.63 12.39
C ALA A 59 18.01 10.70 13.50
N ASN A 60 19.23 11.00 13.96
CA ASN A 60 19.48 11.98 15.01
C ASN A 60 19.30 13.42 14.52
N TYR A 61 19.44 13.65 13.23
CA TYR A 61 19.45 14.99 12.62
C TYR A 61 18.25 15.24 11.71
N TYR A 62 17.64 14.19 11.19
CA TYR A 62 16.62 14.28 10.15
C TYR A 62 15.41 13.39 10.47
N ILE A 63 14.25 13.83 9.99
CA ILE A 63 13.00 13.08 9.95
C ILE A 63 12.70 12.81 8.49
N TYR A 64 12.37 11.56 8.16
CA TYR A 64 11.92 11.23 6.82
C TYR A 64 10.56 11.90 6.53
N SER A 65 10.44 12.60 5.40
CA SER A 65 9.16 13.21 4.99
C SER A 65 8.47 12.37 3.93
N HIS A 66 9.04 12.29 2.73
CA HIS A 66 8.46 11.55 1.61
C HIS A 66 9.50 11.28 0.53
N CYS A 67 9.19 10.37 -0.37
CA CYS A 67 9.92 10.17 -1.61
C CYS A 67 9.51 11.26 -2.61
N ALA A 68 10.48 11.92 -3.23
CA ALA A 68 10.24 12.98 -4.21
C ALA A 68 10.42 12.50 -5.66
N CYS A 69 10.62 11.20 -5.90
CA CYS A 69 10.79 10.63 -7.23
C CYS A 69 9.82 11.26 -8.26
N LEU A 70 10.40 12.01 -9.21
CA LEU A 70 9.75 12.65 -10.37
C LEU A 70 9.69 11.73 -11.61
N GLY A 71 9.66 10.41 -11.40
CA GLY A 71 9.47 9.41 -12.45
C GLY A 71 8.47 8.36 -11.98
N PRO A 72 7.97 7.48 -12.88
CA PRO A 72 7.18 6.34 -12.45
C PRO A 72 8.02 5.58 -11.43
N SER A 73 7.66 5.72 -10.15
CA SER A 73 8.22 4.90 -9.10
C SER A 73 8.01 3.48 -9.59
N PRO A 74 9.08 2.69 -9.81
CA PRO A 74 8.88 1.29 -10.15
C PRO A 74 8.09 0.75 -8.97
N ILE A 75 6.81 0.45 -9.20
CA ILE A 75 6.03 -0.37 -8.29
C ILE A 75 6.92 -1.58 -8.12
N SER A 76 7.58 -1.63 -6.97
CA SER A 76 8.39 -2.75 -6.57
C SER A 76 7.58 -4.01 -6.87
N PRO A 77 8.18 -5.11 -7.35
CA PRO A 77 7.49 -6.40 -7.38
C PRO A 77 6.74 -6.69 -6.07
N ARG A 78 7.28 -6.22 -4.94
CA ARG A 78 6.64 -6.26 -3.62
C ARG A 78 5.41 -5.36 -3.46
N MET A 79 5.40 -4.17 -4.04
CA MET A 79 4.21 -3.31 -4.10
C MET A 79 3.13 -3.91 -5.00
N SER A 80 3.49 -4.58 -6.10
CA SER A 80 2.55 -5.35 -6.91
C SER A 80 1.92 -6.49 -6.11
N GLU A 81 2.72 -7.22 -5.33
CA GLU A 81 2.24 -8.28 -4.42
C GLU A 81 1.32 -7.73 -3.32
N ILE A 82 1.68 -6.60 -2.70
CA ILE A 82 0.83 -5.93 -1.70
C ILE A 82 -0.50 -5.52 -2.34
N LEU A 83 -0.47 -4.85 -3.48
CA LEU A 83 -1.68 -4.44 -4.19
C LEU A 83 -2.54 -5.64 -4.61
N ALA A 84 -1.93 -6.74 -5.05
CA ALA A 84 -2.66 -7.98 -5.36
C ALA A 84 -3.31 -8.58 -4.10
N SER A 85 -2.61 -8.58 -2.97
CA SER A 85 -3.15 -9.06 -1.69
C SER A 85 -4.30 -8.19 -1.20
N GLU A 86 -4.19 -6.86 -1.29
CA GLU A 86 -5.29 -5.95 -0.94
C GLU A 86 -6.50 -6.15 -1.85
N ARG A 87 -6.29 -6.34 -3.17
CA ARG A 87 -7.37 -6.64 -4.11
C ARG A 87 -8.09 -7.92 -3.72
N GLU A 88 -7.36 -8.99 -3.37
CA GLU A 88 -8.02 -10.23 -2.95
C GLU A 88 -8.78 -10.06 -1.63
N ARG A 89 -8.26 -9.30 -0.67
CA ARG A 89 -9.01 -9.00 0.57
C ARG A 89 -10.28 -8.21 0.29
N ALA A 90 -10.22 -7.21 -0.58
CA ALA A 90 -11.38 -6.42 -0.98
C ALA A 90 -12.41 -7.26 -1.76
N ALA A 91 -11.96 -8.11 -2.69
CA ALA A 91 -12.82 -9.02 -3.44
C ALA A 91 -13.49 -10.06 -2.52
N LYS A 92 -12.77 -10.54 -1.50
CA LYS A 92 -13.34 -11.42 -0.48
C LYS A 92 -14.44 -10.74 0.33
N ALA A 93 -14.26 -9.49 0.76
CA ALA A 93 -15.31 -8.75 1.45
C ALA A 93 -16.57 -8.59 0.58
N ALA A 94 -16.42 -8.32 -0.72
CA ALA A 94 -17.54 -8.31 -1.66
C ALA A 94 -18.21 -9.70 -1.80
N THR A 95 -17.42 -10.77 -1.77
CA THR A 95 -17.91 -12.15 -1.79
C THR A 95 -18.71 -12.50 -0.52
N GLU A 96 -18.29 -12.02 0.66
CA GLU A 96 -19.03 -12.21 1.92
C GLU A 96 -20.38 -11.48 1.90
N VAL A 97 -20.45 -10.30 1.27
CA VAL A 97 -21.72 -9.60 1.03
C VAL A 97 -22.62 -10.40 0.09
N ARG A 98 -22.07 -10.96 -1.00
CA ARG A 98 -22.80 -11.85 -1.89
C ARG A 98 -23.39 -13.05 -1.14
N ASP A 99 -22.60 -13.71 -0.30
CA ASP A 99 -23.02 -14.90 0.45
C ASP A 99 -24.14 -14.56 1.45
N THR A 100 -24.11 -13.35 2.02
CA THR A 100 -25.20 -12.84 2.86
C THR A 100 -26.50 -12.72 2.08
N TYR A 101 -26.46 -12.16 0.85
CA TYR A 101 -27.65 -12.06 0.01
C TYR A 101 -28.11 -13.42 -0.54
N TYR A 102 -27.18 -14.36 -0.76
CA TYR A 102 -27.53 -15.74 -1.09
C TYR A 102 -28.35 -16.39 0.04
N ALA A 103 -27.95 -16.22 1.30
CA ALA A 103 -28.72 -16.72 2.43
C ALA A 103 -30.11 -16.06 2.53
N GLN A 104 -30.19 -14.74 2.35
CA GLN A 104 -31.48 -14.01 2.34
C GLN A 104 -32.42 -14.49 1.25
N ARG A 105 -31.89 -14.85 0.08
CA ARG A 105 -32.66 -15.41 -1.04
C ARG A 105 -33.29 -16.76 -0.68
N GLU A 106 -32.55 -17.63 0.01
CA GLU A 106 -33.06 -18.95 0.41
C GLU A 106 -34.12 -18.86 1.52
N GLU A 107 -34.08 -17.80 2.33
CA GLU A 107 -35.07 -17.51 3.37
C GLU A 107 -36.25 -16.64 2.90
N ALA A 108 -36.22 -16.17 1.65
CA ALA A 108 -37.22 -15.27 1.08
C ALA A 108 -38.62 -15.93 1.07
N LYS A 109 -39.63 -15.16 1.48
CA LYS A 109 -41.03 -15.61 1.59
C LYS A 109 -41.90 -15.12 0.44
N SER A 110 -41.34 -14.30 -0.44
CA SER A 110 -41.99 -13.76 -1.62
C SER A 110 -41.03 -13.69 -2.80
N ASP A 111 -41.58 -13.66 -4.01
CA ASP A 111 -40.81 -13.51 -5.23
C ASP A 111 -40.09 -12.14 -5.27
N ASP A 112 -40.71 -11.08 -4.76
CA ASP A 112 -40.11 -9.75 -4.70
C ASP A 112 -38.84 -9.72 -3.81
N GLU A 113 -38.89 -10.35 -2.63
CA GLU A 113 -37.72 -10.50 -1.75
C GLU A 113 -36.62 -11.33 -2.41
N ARG A 114 -37.00 -12.38 -3.15
CA ARG A 114 -36.06 -13.24 -3.87
C ARG A 114 -35.36 -12.50 -5.00
N ILE A 115 -36.10 -11.72 -5.79
CA ILE A 115 -35.56 -10.87 -6.87
C ILE A 115 -34.60 -9.83 -6.29
N TYR A 116 -35.02 -9.14 -5.21
CA TYR A 116 -34.19 -8.15 -4.53
C TYR A 116 -32.84 -8.72 -4.06
N ALA A 117 -32.85 -9.94 -3.51
CA ALA A 117 -31.64 -10.64 -3.07
C ALA A 117 -30.78 -11.10 -4.25
N ASP A 118 -31.38 -11.61 -5.33
CA ASP A 118 -30.67 -12.05 -6.54
C ASP A 118 -29.94 -10.88 -7.22
N GLU A 119 -30.56 -9.70 -7.34
CA GLU A 119 -29.92 -8.51 -7.91
C GLU A 119 -28.68 -8.08 -7.13
N ARG A 120 -28.74 -8.09 -5.79
CA ARG A 120 -27.62 -7.68 -4.93
C ARG A 120 -26.51 -8.71 -4.86
N MET A 121 -26.88 -9.99 -4.85
CA MET A 121 -25.93 -11.08 -4.99
C MET A 121 -25.13 -10.92 -6.28
N ARG A 122 -25.80 -10.67 -7.40
CA ARG A 122 -25.16 -10.45 -8.70
C ARG A 122 -24.25 -9.22 -8.69
N ALA A 123 -24.74 -8.09 -8.18
CA ALA A 123 -23.93 -6.87 -8.09
C ALA A 123 -22.67 -7.07 -7.24
N ALA A 124 -22.78 -7.76 -6.10
CA ALA A 124 -21.64 -8.06 -5.24
C ALA A 124 -20.61 -8.98 -5.92
N GLN A 125 -21.08 -9.96 -6.70
CA GLN A 125 -20.23 -10.83 -7.52
C GLN A 125 -19.48 -10.02 -8.61
N GLU A 126 -20.19 -9.18 -9.35
CA GLU A 126 -19.60 -8.32 -10.39
C GLU A 126 -18.57 -7.35 -9.79
N CYS A 127 -18.83 -6.80 -8.60
CA CYS A 127 -17.85 -6.00 -7.86
C CYS A 127 -16.60 -6.80 -7.49
N ALA A 128 -16.75 -8.02 -6.98
CA ALA A 128 -15.60 -8.86 -6.62
C ALA A 128 -14.72 -9.19 -7.84
N GLU A 129 -15.34 -9.50 -8.98
CA GLU A 129 -14.64 -9.74 -10.24
C GLU A 129 -13.93 -8.49 -10.76
N ALA A 130 -14.61 -7.34 -10.74
CA ALA A 130 -14.02 -6.06 -11.14
C ALA A 130 -12.80 -5.72 -10.28
N ILE A 131 -12.88 -5.92 -8.95
CA ILE A 131 -11.76 -5.66 -8.02
C ILE A 131 -10.55 -6.54 -8.35
N ARG A 132 -10.75 -7.83 -8.63
CA ARG A 132 -9.66 -8.75 -9.01
C ARG A 132 -8.99 -8.34 -10.31
N ASN A 133 -9.78 -7.81 -11.25
CA ASN A 133 -9.31 -7.38 -12.57
C ASN A 133 -8.78 -5.93 -12.60
N LEU A 134 -8.79 -5.20 -11.47
CA LEU A 134 -8.22 -3.86 -11.41
C LEU A 134 -6.73 -3.88 -11.79
N GLY A 135 -6.38 -3.19 -12.88
CA GLY A 135 -5.01 -3.10 -13.39
C GLY A 135 -4.59 -4.25 -14.32
N ALA A 136 -5.50 -5.14 -14.71
CA ALA A 136 -5.29 -5.97 -15.90
C ALA A 136 -5.41 -5.10 -17.16
N THR A 137 -4.44 -5.18 -18.06
CA THR A 137 -4.50 -4.50 -19.37
C THR A 137 -5.63 -5.12 -20.21
N PRO A 138 -6.42 -4.33 -20.96
CA PRO A 138 -7.44 -4.87 -21.88
C PRO A 138 -6.88 -5.84 -22.92
#